data_AF-A0A2P6C7R7-F1
#
_entry.id   AF-A0A2P6C7R7-F1
#
_cell.length_a   1.000
_cell.length_b   1.000
_cell.length_c   1.000
_cell.angle_alpha   90.00
_cell.angle_beta   90.00
_cell.angle_gamma   90.00
#
_symmetry.space_group_name_H-M   'P 1'
#
loop_
_entity.id
_entity.type
_entity.pdbx_description
1 polymer ?
#
loop_
_entity_poly.entity_id
_entity_poly.type
_entity_poly.pdbx_seq_one_letter_code
_entity_poly.pdbx_strand_id
1 'polypeptide(L)'
;MTYLKEIKIVLVDDHKLLRDGLRNIIEQRSNMHIIGEASDGREAIKTCLKLAPNVIVMDVAMPGLNGIEATKQIHKENSDIKIIGLSMHSSKQFIQSMFKAGAFGYLLKDGDADELITAISTVMQNKKYLSRDINQEFLTVLKEKKALEKTQLSSREKEVLQLIAEGKSSKETGEILFLSPKTVDVHRNNIMKKIDLHTIPELTKYAIQQGLTSLDL
;
A
#
# COMPACT_ATOMS: atom_id res chain seq x y z
N MET A 1 -0.74 -35.41 -12.91
CA MET A 1 -1.63 -34.22 -12.86
C MET A 1 -1.35 -33.48 -11.57
N THR A 2 -0.54 -32.44 -11.62
CA THR A 2 -0.32 -31.56 -10.46
C THR A 2 -1.58 -30.72 -10.33
N TYR A 3 -2.40 -30.97 -9.31
CA TYR A 3 -3.53 -30.10 -9.00
C TYR A 3 -2.99 -28.68 -8.86
N LEU A 4 -3.46 -27.75 -9.69
CA LEU A 4 -3.14 -26.34 -9.55
C LEU A 4 -3.67 -25.92 -8.18
N LYS A 5 -2.76 -25.61 -7.26
CA LYS A 5 -3.11 -25.17 -5.91
C LYS A 5 -4.03 -23.95 -6.04
N GLU A 6 -5.20 -24.01 -5.42
CA GLU A 6 -6.12 -22.88 -5.36
C GLU A 6 -5.44 -21.67 -4.70
N ILE A 7 -5.59 -20.51 -5.32
CA ILE A 7 -5.02 -19.24 -4.85
C ILE A 7 -6.18 -18.37 -4.39
N LYS A 8 -6.23 -18.12 -3.08
CA LYS A 8 -7.20 -17.23 -2.46
C LYS A 8 -6.69 -15.81 -2.46
N ILE A 9 -7.46 -14.89 -3.03
CA ILE A 9 -7.05 -13.52 -3.30
C ILE A 9 -8.02 -12.55 -2.64
N VAL A 10 -7.49 -11.45 -2.10
CA VAL A 10 -8.28 -10.28 -1.69
C VAL A 10 -7.88 -9.09 -2.56
N LEU A 11 -8.89 -8.37 -3.07
CA LEU A 11 -8.70 -7.12 -3.81
C LEU A 11 -8.91 -5.92 -2.89
N VAL A 12 -7.99 -4.97 -2.93
CA VAL A 12 -8.06 -3.75 -2.12
C VAL A 12 -7.82 -2.56 -3.03
N ASP A 13 -8.83 -1.72 -3.18
CA ASP A 13 -8.78 -0.49 -3.97
C ASP A 13 -9.98 0.36 -3.57
N ASP A 14 -9.85 1.69 -3.50
CA ASP A 14 -10.99 2.57 -3.21
C ASP A 14 -11.94 2.73 -4.41
N HIS A 15 -11.50 2.34 -5.62
CA HIS A 15 -12.30 2.40 -6.85
C HIS A 15 -13.04 1.09 -7.13
N LYS A 16 -14.37 1.09 -6.93
CA LYS A 16 -15.22 -0.09 -7.18
C LYS A 16 -15.11 -0.63 -8.61
N LEU A 17 -15.15 0.23 -9.62
CA LEU A 17 -15.08 -0.19 -11.03
C LEU A 17 -13.78 -0.94 -11.34
N LEU A 18 -12.66 -0.52 -10.75
CA LEU A 18 -11.39 -1.21 -10.91
C LEU A 18 -11.43 -2.59 -10.24
N ARG A 19 -11.96 -2.71 -9.01
CA ARG A 19 -12.12 -4.02 -8.36
C ARG A 19 -12.99 -4.98 -9.18
N ASP A 20 -14.10 -4.50 -9.73
CA ASP A 20 -14.98 -5.30 -10.59
C ASP A 20 -14.23 -5.79 -11.86
N GLY A 21 -13.44 -4.91 -12.49
CA GLY A 21 -12.59 -5.26 -13.63
C GLY A 21 -11.52 -6.30 -13.28
N LEU A 22 -10.78 -6.10 -12.19
CA LEU A 22 -9.75 -7.02 -11.71
C LEU A 22 -10.33 -8.38 -11.33
N ARG A 23 -11.49 -8.41 -10.67
CA ARG A 23 -12.22 -9.65 -10.36
C ARG A 23 -12.53 -10.44 -11.63
N ASN A 24 -13.10 -9.78 -12.64
CA ASN A 24 -13.43 -10.43 -13.91
C ASN A 24 -12.20 -11.02 -14.61
N ILE A 25 -11.04 -10.35 -14.54
CA ILE A 25 -9.78 -10.84 -15.12
C ILE A 25 -9.27 -12.07 -14.35
N ILE A 26 -9.27 -12.00 -13.01
CA ILE A 26 -8.70 -13.04 -12.15
C ILE A 26 -9.57 -14.30 -12.16
N GLU A 27 -10.89 -14.17 -12.06
CA GLU A 27 -11.83 -15.31 -11.97
C GLU A 27 -11.99 -16.07 -13.29
N GLN A 28 -11.48 -15.56 -14.41
CA GLN A 28 -11.30 -16.35 -15.63
C GLN A 28 -10.32 -17.52 -15.45
N ARG A 29 -9.45 -17.48 -14.43
CA ARG A 29 -8.52 -18.56 -14.12
C ARG A 29 -9.15 -19.51 -13.10
N SER A 30 -9.28 -20.78 -13.48
CA SER A 30 -10.00 -21.78 -12.67
C SER A 30 -9.40 -22.06 -11.28
N ASN A 31 -8.14 -21.69 -11.04
CA ASN A 31 -7.44 -21.90 -9.78
C ASN A 31 -7.23 -20.61 -8.95
N MET A 32 -7.83 -19.49 -9.33
CA MET A 32 -7.71 -18.21 -8.63
C MET A 32 -9.10 -17.73 -8.21
N HIS A 33 -9.25 -17.41 -6.93
CA HIS A 33 -10.56 -17.06 -6.35
C HIS A 33 -10.46 -15.78 -5.53
N ILE A 34 -11.31 -14.80 -5.85
CA ILE A 34 -11.45 -13.61 -5.01
C ILE A 34 -12.35 -13.96 -3.82
N ILE A 35 -11.75 -14.09 -2.65
CA ILE A 35 -12.47 -14.49 -1.42
C ILE A 35 -12.92 -13.29 -0.58
N GLY A 36 -12.49 -12.08 -0.94
CA GLY A 36 -12.90 -10.85 -0.27
C GLY A 36 -12.42 -9.60 -0.99
N GLU A 37 -13.00 -8.47 -0.59
CA GLU A 37 -12.63 -7.15 -1.06
C GLU A 37 -12.50 -6.19 0.12
N ALA A 38 -11.80 -5.09 -0.11
CA ALA A 38 -11.75 -3.94 0.78
C ALA A 38 -11.62 -2.64 -0.03
N SER A 39 -12.07 -1.54 0.57
CA SER A 39 -12.09 -0.19 -0.03
C SER A 39 -11.05 0.76 0.56
N ASP A 40 -10.40 0.39 1.66
CA ASP A 40 -9.31 1.15 2.27
C ASP A 40 -8.34 0.22 3.01
N GLY A 41 -7.21 0.76 3.47
CA GLY A 41 -6.19 -0.01 4.17
C GLY A 41 -6.64 -0.60 5.51
N ARG A 42 -7.58 0.03 6.22
CA ARG A 42 -8.10 -0.46 7.51
C ARG A 42 -9.05 -1.63 7.30
N GLU A 43 -9.93 -1.54 6.32
CA GLU A 43 -10.77 -2.65 5.89
C GLU A 43 -9.90 -3.81 5.39
N ALA A 44 -8.85 -3.52 4.63
CA ALA A 44 -7.91 -4.54 4.15
C ALA A 44 -7.27 -5.35 5.30
N ILE A 45 -6.82 -4.69 6.36
CA ILE A 45 -6.26 -5.36 7.55
C ILE A 45 -7.32 -6.27 8.19
N LYS A 46 -8.55 -5.77 8.39
CA LYS A 46 -9.65 -6.57 8.99
C LYS A 46 -10.01 -7.77 8.12
N THR A 47 -10.16 -7.57 6.82
CA THR A 47 -10.48 -8.61 5.83
C THR A 47 -9.38 -9.66 5.78
N CYS A 48 -8.12 -9.23 5.78
CA CYS A 48 -6.96 -10.12 5.81
C CYS A 48 -6.95 -11.01 7.06
N LEU A 49 -7.15 -10.45 8.25
CA LEU A 49 -7.20 -11.20 9.51
C LEU A 49 -8.34 -12.22 9.53
N LYS A 50 -9.49 -11.88 8.93
CA LYS A 50 -10.66 -12.76 8.88
C LYS A 50 -10.50 -13.89 7.87
N LEU A 51 -9.92 -13.61 6.70
CA LEU A 51 -9.98 -14.49 5.55
C LEU A 51 -8.69 -15.25 5.26
N ALA A 52 -7.55 -14.79 5.81
CA ALA A 52 -6.22 -15.37 5.61
C ALA A 52 -5.93 -15.72 4.12
N PRO A 53 -5.95 -14.73 3.21
CA PRO A 53 -5.71 -14.96 1.79
C PRO A 53 -4.27 -15.40 1.52
N ASN A 54 -4.03 -16.00 0.35
CA ASN A 54 -2.68 -16.27 -0.13
C ASN A 54 -2.04 -15.02 -0.73
N VAL A 55 -2.83 -14.23 -1.45
CA VAL A 55 -2.38 -13.01 -2.12
C VAL A 55 -3.32 -11.85 -1.81
N ILE A 56 -2.75 -10.66 -1.61
CA ILE A 56 -3.49 -9.41 -1.61
C ILE A 56 -3.02 -8.57 -2.78
N VAL A 57 -3.96 -8.13 -3.59
CA VAL A 57 -3.73 -7.10 -4.60
C VAL A 57 -4.15 -5.77 -3.98
N MET A 58 -3.17 -4.93 -3.67
CA MET A 58 -3.31 -3.76 -2.80
C MET A 58 -3.07 -2.48 -3.59
N ASP A 59 -4.06 -1.61 -3.68
CA ASP A 59 -3.84 -0.25 -4.15
C ASP A 59 -2.87 0.49 -3.22
N VAL A 60 -1.90 1.16 -3.80
CA VAL A 60 -0.84 1.88 -3.08
C VAL A 60 -1.37 3.18 -2.49
N ALA A 61 -2.23 3.91 -3.20
CA ALA A 61 -2.72 5.22 -2.81
C ALA A 61 -4.22 5.15 -2.53
N MET A 62 -4.61 5.21 -1.26
CA MET A 62 -6.01 5.20 -0.82
C MET A 62 -6.18 6.21 0.31
N PRO A 63 -7.38 6.81 0.47
CA PRO A 63 -7.64 7.76 1.54
C PRO A 63 -7.55 7.09 2.92
N GLY A 64 -7.23 7.88 3.94
CA GLY A 64 -7.20 7.42 5.33
C GLY A 64 -5.97 6.59 5.67
N LEU A 65 -6.00 5.28 5.40
CA LEU A 65 -4.83 4.40 5.56
C LEU A 65 -4.37 3.90 4.19
N ASN A 66 -3.26 4.44 3.69
CA ASN A 66 -2.72 4.03 2.39
C ASN A 66 -2.26 2.57 2.36
N GLY A 67 -2.07 2.04 1.14
CA GLY A 67 -1.69 0.65 0.92
C GLY A 67 -0.30 0.29 1.41
N ILE A 68 0.64 1.24 1.46
CA ILE A 68 2.00 1.00 1.97
C ILE A 68 1.95 0.72 3.48
N GLU A 69 1.24 1.53 4.24
CA GLU A 69 1.13 1.35 5.68
C GLU A 69 0.25 0.14 6.03
N ALA A 70 -0.83 -0.10 5.27
CA ALA A 70 -1.62 -1.32 5.38
C ALA A 70 -0.77 -2.57 5.13
N THR A 71 0.05 -2.57 4.07
CA THR A 71 1.00 -3.64 3.75
C THR A 71 1.96 -3.90 4.89
N LYS A 72 2.52 -2.84 5.48
CA LYS A 72 3.47 -2.96 6.60
C LYS A 72 2.81 -3.60 7.82
N GLN A 73 1.58 -3.21 8.14
CA GLN A 73 0.82 -3.79 9.26
C GLN A 73 0.47 -5.26 8.98
N ILE A 74 -0.04 -5.58 7.79
CA ILE A 74 -0.38 -6.96 7.40
C ILE A 74 0.85 -7.86 7.41
N HIS A 75 1.96 -7.42 6.81
CA HIS A 75 3.20 -8.20 6.73
C HIS A 75 3.80 -8.48 8.11
N LYS A 76 3.68 -7.54 9.05
CA LYS A 76 4.12 -7.72 10.43
C LYS A 76 3.31 -8.80 11.16
N GLU A 77 1.99 -8.84 10.94
CA GLU A 77 1.11 -9.84 11.55
C GLU A 77 1.22 -11.21 10.85
N ASN A 78 1.37 -11.24 9.52
CA ASN A 78 1.53 -12.46 8.75
C ASN A 78 2.37 -12.23 7.48
N SER A 79 3.64 -12.62 7.54
CA SER A 79 4.59 -12.50 6.45
C SER A 79 4.43 -13.52 5.32
N ASP A 80 3.59 -14.54 5.50
CA ASP A 80 3.34 -15.57 4.48
C ASP A 80 2.44 -15.05 3.35
N ILE A 81 1.58 -14.07 3.66
CA ILE A 81 0.67 -13.44 2.71
C ILE A 81 1.48 -12.64 1.68
N LYS A 82 1.25 -12.92 0.40
CA LYS A 82 1.95 -12.24 -0.69
C LYS A 82 1.19 -11.00 -1.11
N ILE A 83 1.81 -9.84 -0.93
CA ILE A 83 1.19 -8.56 -1.26
C ILE A 83 1.77 -8.04 -2.57
N ILE A 84 0.91 -7.68 -3.51
CA ILE A 84 1.24 -7.02 -4.77
C ILE A 84 0.66 -5.61 -4.71
N GLY A 85 1.51 -4.58 -4.80
CA GLY A 85 1.05 -3.21 -4.94
C GLY A 85 0.56 -2.91 -6.35
N LEU A 86 -0.61 -2.29 -6.49
CA LEU A 86 -1.09 -1.66 -7.71
C LEU A 86 -1.02 -0.14 -7.55
N SER A 87 -0.48 0.58 -8.54
CA SER A 87 -0.37 2.04 -8.47
C SER A 87 -0.48 2.69 -9.84
N MET A 88 -0.96 3.93 -9.89
CA MET A 88 -0.81 4.78 -11.08
C MET A 88 0.60 5.38 -11.21
N HIS A 89 1.47 5.21 -10.21
CA HIS A 89 2.76 5.87 -10.16
C HIS A 89 3.91 4.90 -10.37
N SER A 90 4.82 5.24 -11.28
CA SER A 90 6.09 4.52 -11.48
C SER A 90 7.26 5.14 -10.69
N SER A 91 6.95 6.02 -9.73
CA SER A 91 7.98 6.76 -8.99
C SER A 91 8.80 5.82 -8.10
N LYS A 92 10.12 6.04 -8.07
CA LYS A 92 11.07 5.27 -7.26
C LYS A 92 10.64 5.12 -5.81
N GLN A 93 10.01 6.15 -5.26
CA GLN A 93 9.67 6.22 -3.85
C GLN A 93 8.49 5.33 -3.48
N PHE A 94 7.41 5.32 -4.27
CA PHE A 94 6.28 4.41 -4.03
C PHE A 94 6.75 2.96 -4.13
N ILE A 95 7.54 2.65 -5.16
CA ILE A 95 8.12 1.31 -5.36
C ILE A 95 8.96 0.91 -4.13
N GLN A 96 9.92 1.75 -3.73
CA GLN A 96 10.79 1.46 -2.58
C GLN A 96 10.03 1.33 -1.28
N SER A 97 9.08 2.21 -1.01
CA SER A 97 8.26 2.19 0.21
C SER A 97 7.41 0.92 0.27
N MET A 98 6.81 0.51 -0.84
CA MET A 98 5.98 -0.70 -0.91
C MET A 98 6.81 -1.98 -0.68
N PHE A 99 7.97 -2.11 -1.30
CA PHE A 99 8.87 -3.25 -1.03
C PHE A 99 9.45 -3.22 0.38
N LYS A 100 9.78 -2.05 0.94
CA LYS A 100 10.22 -1.91 2.35
C LYS A 100 9.11 -2.27 3.33
N ALA A 101 7.85 -2.08 2.96
CA ALA A 101 6.70 -2.48 3.76
C ALA A 101 6.47 -4.00 3.76
N GLY A 102 7.10 -4.76 2.86
CA GLY A 102 7.00 -6.22 2.81
C GLY A 102 6.29 -6.77 1.56
N ALA A 103 5.96 -5.92 0.58
CA ALA A 103 5.36 -6.38 -0.66
C ALA A 103 6.31 -7.31 -1.45
N PHE A 104 5.72 -8.29 -2.14
CA PHE A 104 6.41 -9.18 -3.08
C PHE A 104 6.26 -8.71 -4.52
N GLY A 105 5.24 -7.92 -4.84
CA GLY A 105 4.98 -7.42 -6.18
C GLY A 105 4.74 -5.91 -6.21
N TYR A 106 5.05 -5.28 -7.34
CA TYR A 106 4.59 -3.93 -7.66
C TYR A 106 4.22 -3.85 -9.15
N LEU A 107 3.01 -3.40 -9.44
CA LEU A 107 2.41 -3.30 -10.75
C LEU A 107 1.84 -1.90 -10.98
N LEU A 108 1.84 -1.47 -12.24
CA LEU A 108 1.12 -0.26 -12.63
C LEU A 108 -0.34 -0.59 -12.97
N LYS A 109 -1.27 0.31 -12.64
CA LYS A 109 -2.71 0.14 -12.89
C LYS A 109 -3.08 0.21 -14.38
N ASP A 110 -2.22 0.77 -15.22
CA ASP A 110 -2.36 0.88 -16.68
C ASP A 110 -1.67 -0.27 -17.45
N GLY A 111 -1.09 -1.24 -16.75
CA GLY A 111 -0.45 -2.42 -17.33
C GLY A 111 -1.43 -3.45 -17.89
N ASP A 112 -0.88 -4.45 -18.58
CA ASP A 112 -1.65 -5.55 -19.19
C ASP A 112 -2.32 -6.43 -18.12
N ALA A 113 -3.58 -6.81 -18.35
CA ALA A 113 -4.33 -7.74 -17.51
C ALA A 113 -3.60 -9.08 -17.30
N ASP A 114 -2.91 -9.59 -18.33
CA ASP A 114 -2.13 -10.83 -18.22
C ASP A 114 -0.87 -10.66 -17.37
N GLU A 115 -0.39 -9.43 -17.19
CA GLU A 115 0.71 -9.14 -16.28
C GLU A 115 0.33 -9.42 -14.82
N LEU A 116 -0.89 -9.06 -14.42
CA LEU A 116 -1.40 -9.33 -13.07
C LEU A 116 -1.41 -10.83 -12.76
N ILE A 117 -1.88 -11.65 -13.70
CA ILE A 117 -1.91 -13.12 -13.55
C ILE A 117 -0.48 -13.68 -13.42
N THR A 118 0.44 -13.14 -14.22
CA THR A 118 1.87 -13.50 -14.16
C THR A 118 2.46 -13.13 -12.81
N ALA A 119 2.15 -11.94 -12.30
CA ALA A 119 2.64 -11.45 -11.00
C ALA A 119 2.11 -12.32 -9.85
N ILE A 120 0.81 -12.62 -9.81
CA ILE A 120 0.19 -13.50 -8.81
C ILE A 120 0.90 -14.86 -8.79
N SER A 121 1.08 -15.47 -9.97
CA SER A 121 1.76 -16.77 -10.10
C SER A 121 3.22 -16.72 -9.64
N THR A 122 3.90 -15.60 -9.90
CA THR A 122 5.30 -15.39 -9.54
C THR A 122 5.48 -15.22 -8.02
N VAL A 123 4.66 -14.39 -7.38
CA VAL A 123 4.77 -14.16 -5.93
C VAL A 123 4.39 -15.40 -5.12
N MET A 124 3.48 -16.24 -5.64
CA MET A 124 3.15 -17.54 -5.05
C MET A 124 4.32 -18.53 -5.09
N GLN A 125 5.31 -18.32 -5.95
CA GLN A 125 6.59 -19.05 -5.96
C GLN A 125 7.64 -18.40 -5.05
N ASN A 126 7.26 -17.46 -4.18
CA ASN A 126 8.16 -16.66 -3.34
C ASN A 126 9.18 -15.82 -4.13
N LYS A 127 8.88 -15.49 -5.38
CA LYS A 127 9.72 -14.61 -6.21
C LYS A 127 9.13 -13.21 -6.21
N LYS A 128 10.01 -12.19 -6.19
CA LYS A 128 9.56 -10.80 -6.36
C LYS A 128 9.14 -10.54 -7.80
N TYR A 129 8.12 -9.71 -7.98
CA TYR A 129 7.67 -9.24 -9.30
C TYR A 129 7.70 -7.72 -9.36
N LEU A 130 8.15 -7.17 -10.47
CA LEU A 130 8.05 -5.74 -10.77
C LEU A 130 7.51 -5.62 -12.19
N SER A 131 6.53 -4.74 -12.40
CA SER A 131 5.95 -4.54 -13.72
C SER A 131 7.03 -4.26 -14.77
N ARG A 132 6.82 -4.80 -15.96
CA ARG A 132 7.73 -4.68 -17.11
C ARG A 132 7.90 -3.24 -17.56
N ASP A 133 6.90 -2.40 -17.31
CA ASP A 133 6.90 -0.98 -17.67
C ASP A 133 7.72 -0.12 -16.68
N ILE A 134 8.23 -0.74 -15.61
CA ILE A 134 9.11 -0.10 -14.64
C ILE A 134 10.55 -0.53 -14.92
N ASN A 135 11.47 0.45 -14.97
CA ASN A 135 12.90 0.17 -15.13
C ASN A 135 13.41 -0.77 -14.03
N GLN A 136 13.91 -1.95 -14.42
CA GLN A 136 14.35 -2.98 -13.48
C GLN A 136 15.55 -2.59 -12.61
N GLU A 137 16.28 -1.53 -12.95
CA GLU A 137 17.35 -0.98 -12.10
C GLU A 137 16.85 -0.63 -10.68
N PHE A 138 15.55 -0.37 -10.51
CA PHE A 138 14.95 -0.16 -9.19
C PHE A 138 15.01 -1.39 -8.27
N LEU A 139 15.02 -2.62 -8.82
CA LEU A 139 15.19 -3.85 -8.03
C LEU A 139 16.60 -3.97 -7.45
N THR A 140 17.60 -3.45 -8.15
CA THR A 140 19.00 -3.45 -7.71
C THR A 140 19.16 -2.57 -6.47
N VAL A 141 18.45 -1.44 -6.42
CA VAL A 141 18.46 -0.52 -5.27
C VAL A 141 17.78 -1.11 -4.02
N LEU A 142 16.87 -2.08 -4.17
CA LEU A 142 16.31 -2.80 -3.02
C LEU A 142 17.32 -3.73 -2.34
N LYS A 143 18.40 -4.13 -3.03
CA LYS A 143 19.49 -4.95 -2.48
C LYS A 143 20.52 -4.10 -1.73
N GLU A 144 20.68 -2.83 -2.11
CA GLU A 144 21.53 -1.91 -1.39
C GLU A 144 20.83 -1.46 -0.10
N LYS A 145 21.28 -1.99 1.05
CA LYS A 145 21.00 -1.42 2.38
C LYS A 145 21.69 -0.04 2.52
N LYS A 146 21.38 0.92 1.66
CA LYS A 146 21.72 2.32 1.95
C LYS A 146 20.66 2.87 2.89
N ALA A 147 20.97 2.73 4.18
CA ALA A 147 20.44 3.56 5.23
C ALA A 147 20.73 5.03 4.86
N LEU A 148 19.75 5.70 4.26
CA LEU A 148 19.52 7.09 4.62
C LEU A 148 18.34 7.07 5.59
N GLU A 149 18.67 6.89 6.86
CA GLU A 149 17.81 7.32 7.97
C GLU A 149 17.79 8.85 7.95
N LYS A 150 17.07 9.44 6.98
CA LYS A 150 16.44 10.73 7.22
C LYS A 150 15.27 10.44 8.16
N THR A 151 15.20 11.21 9.24
CA THR A 151 14.25 11.13 10.36
C THR A 151 12.97 10.39 10.00
N GLN A 152 12.90 9.08 10.30
CA GLN A 152 11.73 8.31 9.94
C GLN A 152 10.59 8.65 10.89
N LEU A 153 9.54 9.25 10.34
CA LEU A 153 8.25 9.31 11.00
C LEU A 153 7.79 7.89 11.33
N SER A 154 7.32 7.70 12.55
CA SER A 154 6.68 6.45 12.97
C SER A 154 5.45 6.17 12.09
N SER A 155 5.00 4.91 12.04
CA SER A 155 3.75 4.52 11.34
C SER A 155 2.58 5.41 11.75
N ARG A 156 2.47 5.71 13.04
CA ARG A 156 1.42 6.60 13.55
C ARG A 156 1.56 8.04 13.08
N GLU A 157 2.77 8.57 13.05
CA GLU A 157 3.05 9.91 12.53
C GLU A 157 2.78 9.99 11.03
N LYS A 158 3.02 8.92 10.27
CA LYS A 158 2.68 8.85 8.84
C LYS A 158 1.17 8.85 8.62
N GLU A 159 0.40 8.08 9.41
CA GLU A 159 -1.06 8.10 9.36
C GLU A 159 -1.61 9.52 9.66
N VAL A 160 -1.12 10.17 10.71
CA VAL A 160 -1.53 11.55 11.05
C VAL A 160 -1.16 12.51 9.92
N LEU A 161 0.07 12.42 9.40
CA LEU A 161 0.53 13.30 8.32
C LEU A 161 -0.28 13.10 7.03
N GLN A 162 -0.63 11.87 6.67
CA GLN A 162 -1.48 11.58 5.53
C GLN A 162 -2.84 12.27 5.68
N LEU A 163 -3.51 12.09 6.81
CA LEU A 163 -4.82 12.71 7.06
C LEU A 163 -4.78 14.24 7.03
N ILE A 164 -3.70 14.84 7.54
CA ILE A 164 -3.47 16.30 7.45
C ILE A 164 -3.29 16.73 5.99
N ALA A 165 -2.51 15.97 5.20
CA ALA A 165 -2.28 16.25 3.78
C ALA A 165 -3.56 16.10 2.94
N GLU A 166 -4.47 15.21 3.34
CA GLU A 166 -5.83 15.03 2.79
C GLU A 166 -6.83 16.10 3.30
N GLY A 167 -6.36 17.10 4.05
CA GLY A 167 -7.17 18.23 4.50
C GLY A 167 -8.06 17.95 5.72
N LYS A 168 -7.87 16.84 6.44
CA LYS A 168 -8.64 16.54 7.65
C LYS A 168 -8.23 17.45 8.80
N SER A 169 -9.22 17.94 9.53
CA SER A 169 -9.02 18.68 10.78
C SER A 169 -8.49 17.79 11.90
N SER A 170 -7.96 18.39 12.98
CA SER A 170 -7.54 17.63 14.18
C SER A 170 -8.69 16.84 14.81
N LYS A 171 -9.94 17.33 14.65
CA LYS A 171 -11.14 16.63 15.12
C LYS A 171 -11.43 15.38 14.28
N GLU A 172 -11.53 15.52 12.97
CA GLU A 172 -11.78 14.40 12.05
C GLU A 172 -10.66 13.36 12.12
N THR A 173 -9.40 13.81 12.17
CA THR A 173 -8.24 12.93 12.34
C THR A 173 -8.34 12.15 13.66
N GLY A 174 -8.77 12.82 14.74
CA GLY A 174 -8.99 12.19 16.04
C GLY A 174 -10.05 11.10 15.98
N GLU A 175 -11.17 11.35 15.29
CA GLU A 175 -12.24 10.38 15.09
C GLU A 175 -11.76 9.15 14.30
N ILE A 176 -11.07 9.35 13.17
CA ILE A 176 -10.54 8.26 12.31
C ILE A 176 -9.50 7.41 13.06
N LEU A 177 -8.68 8.06 13.88
CA LEU A 177 -7.54 7.43 14.55
C LEU A 177 -7.85 6.98 15.99
N PHE A 178 -9.07 7.21 16.50
CA PHE A 178 -9.44 7.00 17.90
C PHE A 178 -8.53 7.75 18.89
N LEU A 179 -8.27 9.03 18.62
CA LEU A 179 -7.46 9.95 19.43
C LEU A 179 -8.26 11.21 19.81
N SER A 180 -7.83 11.88 20.89
CA SER A 180 -8.32 13.23 21.16
C SER A 180 -7.74 14.23 20.13
N PRO A 181 -8.46 15.32 19.78
CA PRO A 181 -7.92 16.36 18.90
C PRO A 181 -6.59 16.95 19.41
N LYS A 182 -6.46 17.08 20.74
CA LYS A 182 -5.23 17.55 21.39
C LYS A 182 -4.06 16.59 21.17
N THR A 183 -4.31 15.28 21.16
CA THR A 183 -3.28 14.27 20.85
C THR A 183 -2.84 14.37 19.40
N VAL A 184 -3.77 14.64 18.48
CA VAL A 184 -3.44 14.89 17.06
C VAL A 184 -2.54 16.12 16.91
N ASP A 185 -2.86 17.23 17.60
CA ASP A 185 -2.02 18.44 17.57
C ASP A 185 -0.61 18.18 18.11
N VAL A 186 -0.48 17.35 19.15
CA VAL A 186 0.83 16.91 19.67
C VAL A 186 1.60 16.12 18.60
N HIS A 187 0.94 15.17 17.93
CA HIS A 187 1.57 14.44 16.81
C HIS A 187 2.00 15.39 15.70
N ARG A 188 1.14 16.32 15.26
CA ARG A 188 1.46 17.31 14.23
C ARG A 188 2.70 18.12 14.60
N ASN A 189 2.76 18.64 15.83
CA ASN A 189 3.91 19.41 16.32
C ASN A 189 5.20 18.58 16.36
N ASN A 190 5.11 17.31 16.74
CA ASN A 190 6.26 16.40 16.75
C ASN A 190 6.75 16.07 15.34
N ILE A 191 5.82 15.86 14.40
CA ILE A 191 6.13 15.67 12.98
C ILE A 191 6.90 16.88 12.47
N MET A 192 6.31 18.08 12.61
CA MET A 192 6.90 19.36 12.19
C MET A 192 8.33 19.55 12.72
N LYS A 193 8.56 19.26 14.00
CA LYS A 193 9.92 19.31 14.60
C LYS A 193 10.87 18.26 14.04
N LYS A 194 10.41 17.04 13.79
CA LYS A 194 11.25 15.93 13.31
C LYS A 194 11.74 16.13 11.88
N ILE A 195 10.91 16.71 11.02
CA ILE A 195 11.22 16.93 9.60
C ILE A 195 11.57 18.38 9.27
N ASP A 196 11.65 19.23 10.29
CA ASP A 196 11.99 20.65 10.21
C ASP A 196 11.11 21.43 9.21
N LEU A 197 9.80 21.22 9.31
CA LEU A 197 8.79 21.92 8.50
C LEU A 197 7.83 22.66 9.42
N HIS A 198 7.38 23.84 8.99
CA HIS A 198 6.70 24.77 9.88
C HIS A 198 5.31 25.19 9.40
N THR A 199 4.87 24.71 8.23
CA THR A 199 3.56 25.04 7.67
C THR A 199 2.83 23.80 7.13
N ILE A 200 1.50 23.86 7.10
CA ILE A 200 0.67 22.79 6.52
C ILE A 200 1.00 22.55 5.03
N PRO A 201 1.17 23.58 4.16
CA PRO A 201 1.55 23.35 2.77
C PRO A 201 2.89 22.61 2.62
N GLU A 202 3.87 22.88 3.48
CA GLU A 202 5.13 22.13 3.51
C GLU A 202 4.91 20.66 3.89
N LEU A 203 4.08 20.40 4.91
CA LEU A 203 3.71 19.03 5.31
C LEU A 203 3.01 18.28 4.17
N THR A 204 2.06 18.92 3.48
CA THR A 204 1.35 18.33 2.33
C THR A 204 2.33 18.00 1.21
N LYS A 205 3.20 18.95 0.83
CA LYS A 205 4.23 18.72 -0.19
C LYS A 205 5.15 17.57 0.21
N TYR A 206 5.56 17.51 1.47
CA TYR A 206 6.39 16.44 2.00
C TYR A 206 5.66 15.09 1.95
N ALA A 207 4.38 15.03 2.32
CA ALA A 207 3.58 13.80 2.29
C ALA A 207 3.49 13.20 0.87
N ILE A 208 3.24 14.04 -0.13
CA ILE A 208 3.23 13.65 -1.56
C ILE A 208 4.64 13.18 -1.98
N GLN A 209 5.66 13.97 -1.66
CA GLN A 209 7.07 13.63 -1.87
C GLN A 209 7.58 12.47 -1.01
N GLN A 210 6.76 11.86 -0.16
CA GLN A 210 7.09 10.64 0.58
C GLN A 210 6.25 9.44 0.14
N GLY A 211 5.33 9.65 -0.80
CA GLY A 211 4.36 8.64 -1.22
C GLY A 211 3.39 8.25 -0.11
N LEU A 212 3.09 9.17 0.82
CA LEU A 212 2.06 8.97 1.85
C LEU A 212 0.66 9.25 1.32
N THR A 213 0.55 10.13 0.32
CA THR A 213 -0.66 10.46 -0.44
C THR A 213 -0.26 10.84 -1.87
N SER A 214 -1.24 11.06 -2.75
CA SER A 214 -1.03 11.46 -4.14
C SER A 214 -1.85 12.72 -4.47
N LEU A 215 -1.68 13.28 -5.67
CA LEU A 215 -2.47 14.42 -6.14
C LEU A 215 -3.86 14.02 -6.65
N ASP A 216 -4.08 12.72 -6.85
CA ASP A 216 -5.26 12.16 -7.51
C ASP A 216 -6.31 11.66 -6.49
N LEU A 217 -6.06 11.88 -5.20
CA LEU A 217 -6.94 11.56 -4.06
C LEU A 217 -7.74 12.78 -3.57
#